data_AF-A0A075UPY5-F1
#
_entry.id   AF-A0A075UPY5-F1
#
_cell.length_a   1.000
_cell.length_b   1.000
_cell.length_c   1.000
_cell.angle_alpha   90.00
_cell.angle_beta   90.00
_cell.angle_gamma   90.00
#
_symmetry.space_group_name_H-M   'P 1'
#
loop_
_entity.id
_entity.type
_entity.pdbx_description
1 polymer ?
#
loop_
_entity_poly.entity_id
_entity_poly.type
_entity_poly.pdbx_seq_one_letter_code
_entity_poly.pdbx_strand_id
1 'polypeptide(L)' 'MAGTDPRPYLTEARYPCGRDELLRAAAAAGAGDEVLGPLGALPARDYADGDGVWDAVCACDGASIHDTAKEAP' A
#
# COMPACT_ATOMS: atom_id res chain seq x y z
N MET A 1 3.41 -14.74 3.39
CA MET A 1 4.48 -14.13 2.57
C MET A 1 4.30 -12.63 2.74
N ALA A 2 5.34 -11.90 3.14
CA ALA A 2 5.26 -10.44 3.10
C ALA A 2 4.92 -10.03 1.66
N GLY A 3 3.97 -9.11 1.47
CA GLY A 3 3.56 -8.64 0.15
C GLY A 3 4.74 -8.14 -0.69
N THR A 4 4.53 -8.00 -2.00
CA THR A 4 5.53 -7.47 -2.92
C THR A 4 5.96 -6.07 -2.49
N ASP A 5 7.27 -5.81 -2.43
CA ASP A 5 7.82 -4.50 -2.08
C ASP A 5 7.42 -3.45 -3.13
N PRO A 6 6.67 -2.38 -2.76
CA PRO A 6 6.23 -1.34 -3.68
C PRO A 6 7.36 -0.35 -4.01
N ARG A 7 8.39 -0.20 -3.17
CA ARG A 7 9.47 0.79 -3.31
C ARG A 7 10.13 0.78 -4.71
N PRO A 8 10.47 -0.36 -5.34
CA PRO A 8 11.03 -0.37 -6.70
C PRO A 8 10.11 0.20 -7.78
N TYR A 9 8.79 0.27 -7.55
CA TYR A 9 7.82 0.83 -8.48
C TYR A 9 7.50 2.31 -8.22
N LEU A 10 8.03 2.87 -7.13
CA LEU A 10 7.76 4.24 -6.68
C LEU A 10 8.92 5.19 -7.00
N THR A 11 9.79 4.85 -7.95
CA THR A 11 10.97 5.67 -8.31
C THR A 11 10.59 7.04 -8.88
N GLU A 12 9.44 7.12 -9.54
CA GLU A 12 8.90 8.37 -10.11
C GLU A 12 8.06 9.18 -9.11
N ALA A 13 7.76 8.62 -7.93
CA ALA A 13 6.95 9.31 -6.93
C ALA A 13 7.74 10.47 -6.30
N ARG A 14 7.10 11.65 -6.21
CA ARG A 14 7.71 12.85 -5.63
C ARG A 14 7.25 13.07 -4.21
N TYR A 15 8.06 12.65 -3.25
CA TYR A 15 7.75 12.80 -1.83
C TYR A 15 7.94 14.24 -1.32
N PRO A 16 7.13 14.69 -0.33
CA PRO A 16 6.00 13.97 0.27
C PRO A 16 4.81 13.87 -0.71
N CYS A 17 4.15 12.71 -0.74
CA CYS A 17 3.01 12.49 -1.62
C CYS A 17 1.92 11.62 -0.99
N GLY A 18 0.69 11.81 -1.46
CA GLY A 18 -0.47 11.01 -1.05
C GLY A 18 -0.60 9.70 -1.82
N ARG A 19 -1.55 8.87 -1.38
CA ARG A 19 -1.84 7.56 -1.97
C ARG A 19 -2.07 7.58 -3.49
N ASP A 20 -2.78 8.58 -4.00
CA ASP A 20 -3.09 8.65 -5.44
C ASP A 20 -1.83 8.81 -6.31
N GLU A 21 -0.83 9.55 -5.82
CA GLU A 21 0.46 9.70 -6.51
C GLU A 21 1.27 8.40 -6.45
N LEU A 22 1.22 7.68 -5.32
CA LEU A 22 1.85 6.36 -5.19
C LEU A 22 1.24 5.36 -6.19
N LEU A 23 -0.09 5.31 -6.28
CA LEU A 23 -0.80 4.45 -7.23
C LEU A 23 -0.45 4.82 -8.68
N ARG A 24 -0.40 6.13 -8.99
CA ARG A 24 0.00 6.61 -10.31
C ARG A 24 1.43 6.20 -10.65
N ALA A 25 2.38 6.42 -9.74
CA ALA A 25 3.79 6.08 -9.95
C ALA A 25 3.98 4.58 -10.14
N ALA A 26 3.35 3.77 -9.28
CA ALA A 26 3.40 2.32 -9.38
C ALA A 26 2.77 1.81 -10.69
N ALA A 27 1.62 2.34 -11.10
CA ALA A 27 0.99 1.98 -12.36
C ALA A 27 1.84 2.40 -13.57
N ALA A 28 2.47 3.59 -13.53
CA ALA A 28 3.38 4.05 -14.57
C ALA A 28 4.65 3.17 -14.68
N ALA A 29 5.11 2.62 -13.57
CA ALA A 29 6.21 1.65 -13.51
C ALA A 29 5.79 0.23 -13.93
N GLY A 30 4.50 -0.01 -14.22
CA GLY A 30 3.97 -1.32 -14.62
C GLY A 30 3.75 -2.29 -13.46
N ALA A 31 3.51 -1.79 -12.25
CA ALA A 31 3.19 -2.61 -11.10
C ALA A 31 1.85 -3.35 -11.27
N GLY A 32 1.80 -4.61 -10.85
CA GLY A 32 0.59 -5.43 -10.85
C GLY A 32 -0.31 -5.21 -9.63
N ASP A 33 -1.45 -5.90 -9.60
CA ASP A 33 -2.42 -5.85 -8.49
C ASP A 33 -1.80 -6.25 -7.15
N GLU A 34 -0.76 -7.07 -7.15
CA GLU A 34 -0.01 -7.46 -5.94
C GLU A 34 0.70 -6.28 -5.26
N VAL A 35 0.93 -5.18 -5.99
CA VAL A 35 1.48 -3.92 -5.47
C VAL A 35 0.38 -2.86 -5.36
N LEU A 36 -0.45 -2.72 -6.40
CA LEU A 36 -1.51 -1.71 -6.46
C LEU A 36 -2.61 -1.94 -5.42
N GLY A 37 -2.95 -3.21 -5.12
CA GLY A 37 -3.94 -3.58 -4.12
C GLY A 37 -3.56 -3.08 -2.73
N PRO A 38 -2.40 -3.49 -2.18
CA PRO A 38 -1.92 -2.99 -0.89
C PRO A 38 -1.74 -1.46 -0.86
N LEU A 39 -1.20 -0.85 -1.92
CA LEU A 39 -1.09 0.61 -2.02
C LEU A 39 -2.46 1.30 -1.99
N GLY A 40 -3.48 0.71 -2.63
CA GLY A 40 -4.85 1.23 -2.63
C GLY A 40 -5.53 1.16 -1.27
N ALA A 41 -5.18 0.16 -0.45
CA ALA A 41 -5.68 -0.03 0.91
C ALA A 41 -5.04 0.93 1.93
N LEU A 42 -3.96 1.61 1.57
CA LEU A 42 -3.27 2.54 2.45
C LEU A 42 -4.18 3.70 2.90
N PRO A 43 -3.99 4.22 4.13
CA PRO A 43 -4.69 5.41 4.58
C PRO A 43 -4.33 6.62 3.71
N ALA A 44 -5.32 7.50 3.50
CA ALA A 44 -5.15 8.76 2.80
C ALA A 44 -4.38 9.75 3.69
N ARG A 45 -3.06 9.66 3.65
CA ARG A 45 -2.09 10.54 4.29
C ARG A 45 -0.94 10.81 3.35
N ASP A 46 -0.17 11.85 3.62
CA ASP A 46 1.08 12.10 2.92
C ASP A 46 2.18 11.20 3.50
N TYR A 47 2.86 10.49 2.60
CA TYR A 47 4.02 9.67 2.90
C TYR A 47 5.28 10.49 2.64
N ALA A 48 6.24 10.44 3.56
CA ALA A 48 7.47 11.23 3.47
C ALA A 48 8.53 10.60 2.55
N ASP A 49 8.47 9.28 2.35
CA ASP A 49 9.44 8.48 1.63
C ASP A 49 8.90 7.05 1.40
N GLY A 50 9.63 6.26 0.61
CA GLY A 50 9.26 4.89 0.28
C GLY A 50 9.33 3.91 1.46
N ASP A 51 10.16 4.14 2.47
CA ASP A 51 10.19 3.30 3.68
C ASP A 51 8.92 3.51 4.51
N GLY A 52 8.46 4.76 4.64
CA GLY A 52 7.16 5.06 5.26
C GLY A 52 5.96 4.45 4.53
N VAL A 53 6.07 4.26 3.21
CA VAL A 53 5.07 3.51 2.42
C VAL A 53 5.14 2.03 2.71
N TRP A 54 6.34 1.44 2.73
CA TRP A 54 6.55 0.01 3.01
C TRP A 54 6.08 -0.37 4.42
N ASP A 55 6.39 0.44 5.43
CA ASP A 55 5.91 0.25 6.80
C ASP A 55 4.38 0.25 6.85
N ALA A 56 3.74 1.18 6.15
CA ALA A 56 2.28 1.26 6.09
C ALA A 56 1.67 0.06 5.36
N VAL A 57 2.29 -0.42 4.27
CA VAL A 57 1.85 -1.63 3.57
C VAL A 57 1.96 -2.84 4.50
N CYS A 58 3.07 -3.00 5.21
CA CYS A 58 3.25 -4.09 6.18
C CYS A 58 2.23 -4.01 7.33
N ALA A 59 1.92 -2.80 7.80
CA ALA A 59 0.91 -2.58 8.84
C ALA A 59 -0.52 -2.88 8.36
N CYS A 60 -0.86 -2.53 7.11
CA CYS A 60 -2.16 -2.78 6.51
C CYS A 60 -2.37 -4.25 6.07
N ASP A 61 -1.32 -4.92 5.58
CA ASP A 61 -1.36 -6.34 5.20
C ASP A 61 -1.60 -7.24 6.42
N GLY A 62 -1.02 -6.87 7.57
CA GLY A 62 -1.26 -7.53 8.86
C GLY A 62 -2.67 -7.32 9.44
N ALA A 63 -3.42 -6.32 8.96
CA ALA A 63 -4.80 -6.07 9.41
C ALA A 63 -5.84 -6.95 8.70
N SER A 64 -5.45 -7.69 7.65
CA SER A 64 -6.30 -8.71 7.02
C SER A 64 -6.24 -10.05 7.77
N ILE A 65 -6.41 -10.04 9.10
CA ILE A 65 -6.89 -11.22 9.81
C ILE A 65 -8.40 -11.12 9.94
N HIS A 66 -9.09 -11.94 9.16
CA HIS A 66 -10.48 -12.32 9.38
C HIS A 66 -10.79 -12.49 10.89
N ASP A 67 -11.65 -11.64 11.46
CA ASP A 67 -12.63 -12.03 12.51
C ASP A 67 -13.59 -10.88 12.87
N THR A 68 -14.86 -10.99 12.45
CA THR A 68 -15.93 -11.18 13.44
C THR A 68 -17.04 -11.97 12.77
N ALA A 69 -16.86 -13.29 12.78
CA ALA A 69 -17.97 -14.21 12.66
C ALA A 69 -18.45 -14.54 14.08
N LYS A 70 -19.41 -13.79 14.62
CA LYS A 70 -20.24 -14.19 15.78
C LYS A 70 -21.50 -13.31 15.83
N GLU A 71 -22.63 -13.79 15.33
CA GLU A 71 -23.73 -14.49 16.04
C GLU A 71 -24.91 -13.56 16.34
N ALA A 72 -26.09 -13.91 15.81
CA ALA A 72 -27.39 -13.46 16.31
C ALA A 72 -28.47 -14.53 15.97
N PRO A 73 -29.49 -14.69 16.83
CA PRO A 73 -30.06 -15.98 17.27
C PRO A 73 -31.06 -16.65 16.33
#